data_AF-A0AAV9I8X4-F1
#
_entry.id   AF-A0AAV9I8X4-F1
#
_cell.length_a   1.000
_cell.length_b   1.000
_cell.length_c   1.000
_cell.angle_alpha   90.00
_cell.angle_beta   90.00
_cell.angle_gamma   90.00
#
_symmetry.space_group_name_H-M   'P 1'
#
loop_
_entity.id
_entity.type
_entity.pdbx_description
1 polymer ?
#
loop_
_entity_poly.entity_id
_entity_poly.type
_entity_poly.pdbx_seq_one_letter_code
_entity_poly.pdbx_strand_id
1 'polypeptide(L)'
;MEIYSVDSLSGSLHQLETFLSEWTKYIENFSLVNNSSSANQLCLKEENDHLKVCQSLFSSRVLVISIEQDKLACLQRSIDFQKEQYASLLDYNSKLEQLVEQKEATCSNPSCKRVSTETVDNAFSMLLGRQKELIKLWREDIQVLRSNFAASLQKIHIYLFHQLGILVEKFQDQQAQWMKCSQENRQLRRYIQEWKGNLRVVARIRPSLFGNECNNTALRFIGDDMITCHQSLDSSAMSFTFDQIFPPHLPQDFLYEELQPIVSSIFDGFHSCIVAYGPTGSGKTFTVFGPDGKSGVVEFAIRMLFAVTDNDPSLVATISMLEIYNETVRDLLSEDPMASLEVREDTTTGDVFAKGAVGMEMASYSDALRIIQSGLDFRSTSATLLNISSSRSHLLCILKIRGGNEHIGSLYIADLAGSERVTHSHVQGERLDETKHINRSLSCLADVFSALRNQQAHIPYRNSRLTFLLRPALSKAGKAMLIVHVSPEEHELSETIQTLRFGQRARDIELRPTKSQGNSLFGQLERLSLKRQYFSIDSSSIFLRRQISLLRQQLADERRRRK
;
A
#
# COMPACT_ATOMS: atom_id res chain seq x y z
N MET A 1 -37.92 20.05 -2.06
CA MET A 1 -37.21 20.47 -3.29
C MET A 1 -36.97 21.96 -3.18
N GLU A 2 -35.88 22.35 -2.53
CA GLU A 2 -35.37 23.70 -2.66
C GLU A 2 -34.79 23.84 -4.07
N ILE A 3 -35.25 24.86 -4.79
CA ILE A 3 -34.82 25.16 -6.15
C ILE A 3 -33.43 25.78 -6.03
N TYR A 4 -32.39 25.08 -6.50
CA TYR A 4 -31.05 25.65 -6.64
C TYR A 4 -31.12 26.93 -7.50
N SER A 5 -30.62 28.05 -6.98
CA SER A 5 -30.58 29.31 -7.72
C SER A 5 -29.59 29.21 -8.89
N VAL A 6 -29.94 29.86 -10.01
CA VAL A 6 -29.18 29.90 -11.27
C VAL A 6 -27.73 30.38 -11.06
N ASP A 7 -27.49 31.22 -10.05
CA ASP A 7 -26.16 31.76 -9.73
C ASP A 7 -25.18 30.68 -9.22
N SER A 8 -25.67 29.67 -8.50
CA SER A 8 -24.84 28.56 -7.98
C SER A 8 -24.31 27.64 -9.10
N LEU A 9 -25.03 27.55 -10.22
CA LEU A 9 -24.66 26.75 -11.38
C LEU A 9 -23.61 27.45 -12.26
N SER A 10 -23.62 28.79 -12.32
CA SER A 10 -22.66 29.58 -13.11
C SER A 10 -21.22 29.49 -12.58
N GLY A 11 -21.04 29.55 -11.25
CA GLY A 11 -19.72 29.43 -10.61
C GLY A 11 -19.10 28.04 -10.76
N SER A 12 -19.94 27.00 -10.77
CA SER A 12 -19.52 25.61 -11.00
C SER A 12 -19.10 25.37 -12.46
N LEU A 13 -19.61 26.18 -13.40
CA LEU A 13 -19.35 26.08 -14.84
C LEU A 13 -17.98 26.63 -15.21
N HIS A 14 -17.60 27.77 -14.65
CA HIS A 14 -16.28 28.37 -14.88
C HIS A 14 -15.13 27.48 -14.36
N GLN A 15 -15.36 26.77 -13.26
CA GLN A 15 -14.40 25.80 -12.72
C GLN A 15 -14.23 24.57 -13.63
N LEU A 16 -15.31 24.12 -14.29
CA LEU A 16 -15.27 23.03 -15.26
C LEU A 16 -14.57 23.42 -16.57
N GLU A 17 -14.81 24.62 -17.09
CA GLU A 17 -14.14 25.13 -18.30
C GLU A 17 -12.62 25.31 -18.11
N THR A 18 -12.23 25.80 -16.93
CA THR A 18 -10.81 25.97 -16.57
C THR A 18 -10.10 24.60 -16.47
N PHE A 19 -10.76 23.61 -15.85
CA PHE A 19 -10.24 22.25 -15.76
C PHE A 19 -10.12 21.56 -17.13
N LEU A 20 -11.09 21.75 -18.02
CA LEU A 20 -11.06 21.20 -19.39
C LEU A 20 -9.88 21.75 -20.20
N SER A 21 -9.54 23.03 -20.04
CA SER A 21 -8.39 23.66 -20.69
C SER A 21 -7.05 23.08 -20.24
N GLU A 22 -6.90 22.80 -18.94
CA GLU A 22 -5.70 22.20 -18.37
C GLU A 22 -5.54 20.73 -18.75
N TRP A 23 -6.65 19.98 -18.78
CA TRP A 23 -6.66 18.56 -19.11
C TRP A 23 -6.36 18.29 -20.58
N THR A 24 -6.82 19.18 -21.49
CA THR A 24 -6.52 19.10 -22.93
C THR A 24 -5.03 19.31 -23.21
N LYS A 25 -4.40 20.26 -22.52
CA LYS A 25 -2.95 20.52 -22.61
C LYS A 25 -2.09 19.36 -22.07
N TYR A 26 -2.56 18.66 -21.04
CA TYR A 26 -1.85 17.50 -20.48
C TYR A 26 -1.79 16.34 -21.49
N ILE A 27 -2.86 16.13 -22.26
CA ILE A 27 -2.97 15.04 -23.24
C ILE A 27 -2.17 15.32 -24.51
N GLU A 28 -2.17 16.56 -25.01
CA GLU A 28 -1.33 16.93 -26.16
C GLU A 28 0.15 16.67 -25.88
N ASN A 29 0.62 16.98 -24.66
CA ASN A 29 1.98 16.69 -24.22
C ASN A 29 2.27 15.18 -24.06
N PHE A 30 1.27 14.36 -23.74
CA PHE A 30 1.43 12.90 -23.58
C PHE A 30 1.57 12.18 -24.93
N SER A 31 0.95 12.71 -25.99
CA SER A 31 0.99 12.13 -27.33
C SER A 31 2.35 12.22 -28.05
N LEU A 32 3.22 13.15 -27.62
CA LEU A 32 4.52 13.42 -28.25
C LEU A 32 5.67 12.54 -27.74
N VAL A 33 5.50 11.83 -26.63
CA VAL A 33 6.64 11.24 -25.89
C VAL A 33 6.95 9.77 -26.25
N ASN A 34 6.01 8.98 -26.77
CA ASN A 34 6.14 7.51 -26.67
C ASN A 34 6.02 6.73 -27.99
N ASN A 35 7.00 6.90 -28.88
CA ASN A 35 7.27 5.98 -29.98
C ASN A 35 8.43 5.01 -29.61
N SER A 36 8.16 3.89 -28.91
CA SER A 36 9.02 2.69 -29.01
C SER A 36 8.44 1.38 -28.42
N SER A 37 8.71 0.28 -29.15
CA SER A 37 8.52 -1.16 -28.87
C SER A 37 7.13 -1.81 -29.10
N SER A 38 7.16 -2.99 -29.73
CA SER A 38 6.02 -3.69 -30.36
C SER A 38 5.17 -4.57 -29.43
N ALA A 39 5.68 -5.00 -28.26
CA ALA A 39 4.89 -5.75 -27.28
C ALA A 39 3.95 -4.83 -26.47
N ASN A 40 4.37 -3.59 -26.24
CA ASN A 40 3.51 -2.56 -25.68
C ASN A 40 2.38 -2.19 -26.65
N GLN A 41 2.51 -2.39 -27.97
CA GLN A 41 1.52 -1.93 -28.95
C GLN A 41 0.15 -2.63 -28.87
N LEU A 42 0.04 -3.86 -28.35
CA LEU A 42 -1.25 -4.57 -28.24
C LEU A 42 -2.01 -4.13 -26.98
N CYS A 43 -1.33 -4.10 -25.83
CA CYS A 43 -1.85 -3.56 -24.56
C CYS A 43 -2.18 -2.06 -24.71
N LEU A 44 -1.31 -1.30 -25.39
CA LEU A 44 -1.54 0.11 -25.73
C LEU A 44 -2.65 0.30 -26.76
N LYS A 45 -2.92 -0.65 -27.68
CA LYS A 45 -4.05 -0.55 -28.62
C LYS A 45 -5.37 -0.64 -27.86
N GLU A 46 -5.49 -1.62 -26.96
CA GLU A 46 -6.67 -1.78 -26.11
C GLU A 46 -6.82 -0.60 -25.15
N GLU A 47 -5.74 -0.11 -24.54
CA GLU A 47 -5.75 1.12 -23.71
C GLU A 47 -6.15 2.37 -24.51
N ASN A 48 -5.66 2.56 -25.74
CA ASN A 48 -5.95 3.70 -26.59
C ASN A 48 -7.38 3.63 -27.17
N ASP A 49 -7.90 2.43 -27.41
CA ASP A 49 -9.29 2.22 -27.82
C ASP A 49 -10.26 2.46 -26.65
N HIS A 50 -9.91 2.03 -25.43
CA HIS A 50 -10.68 2.35 -24.22
C HIS A 50 -10.62 3.84 -23.87
N LEU A 51 -9.47 4.51 -24.05
CA LEU A 51 -9.35 5.95 -23.85
C LEU A 51 -10.17 6.73 -24.87
N LYS A 52 -10.17 6.32 -26.16
CA LYS A 52 -11.00 6.91 -27.22
C LYS A 52 -12.49 6.69 -26.99
N VAL A 53 -12.89 5.53 -26.49
CA VAL A 53 -14.29 5.27 -26.11
C VAL A 53 -14.69 6.19 -24.96
N CYS A 54 -13.87 6.31 -23.90
CA CYS A 54 -14.08 7.25 -22.80
C CYS A 54 -14.10 8.70 -23.28
N GLN A 55 -13.22 9.09 -24.20
CA GLN A 55 -13.15 10.42 -24.79
C GLN A 55 -14.40 10.72 -25.63
N SER A 56 -14.88 9.78 -26.46
CA SER A 56 -16.12 9.96 -27.23
C SER A 56 -17.36 10.04 -26.33
N LEU A 57 -17.40 9.23 -25.26
CA LEU A 57 -18.46 9.27 -24.26
C LEU A 57 -18.43 10.58 -23.48
N PHE A 58 -17.26 11.10 -23.14
CA PHE A 58 -17.11 12.34 -22.40
C PHE A 58 -17.42 13.57 -23.26
N SER A 59 -16.90 13.63 -24.49
CA SER A 59 -17.19 14.70 -25.45
C SER A 59 -18.68 14.74 -25.83
N SER A 60 -19.30 13.58 -26.03
CA SER A 60 -20.75 13.50 -26.28
C SER A 60 -21.57 13.95 -25.06
N ARG A 61 -21.11 13.66 -23.83
CA ARG A 61 -21.75 14.10 -22.58
C ARG A 61 -21.62 15.60 -22.32
N VAL A 62 -20.46 16.21 -22.61
CA VAL A 62 -20.25 17.66 -22.49
C VAL A 62 -21.12 18.40 -23.50
N LEU A 63 -21.23 17.90 -24.74
CA LEU A 63 -22.08 18.49 -25.77
C LEU A 63 -23.57 18.46 -25.38
N VAL A 64 -24.06 17.32 -24.85
CA VAL A 64 -25.46 17.19 -24.42
C VAL A 64 -25.78 18.10 -23.23
N ILE A 65 -24.87 18.20 -22.26
CA ILE A 65 -25.05 19.09 -21.10
C ILE A 65 -25.04 20.56 -21.54
N SER A 66 -24.12 20.96 -22.43
CA SER A 66 -24.04 22.32 -22.96
C SER A 66 -25.27 22.70 -23.78
N ILE A 67 -25.76 21.82 -24.67
CA ILE A 67 -26.97 22.06 -25.46
C ILE A 67 -28.20 22.22 -24.57
N GLU A 68 -28.34 21.40 -23.53
CA GLU A 68 -29.46 21.51 -22.60
C GLU A 68 -29.34 22.75 -21.70
N GLN A 69 -28.14 23.13 -21.27
CA GLN A 69 -27.90 24.38 -20.53
C GLN A 69 -28.29 25.63 -21.34
N ASP A 70 -27.96 25.67 -22.64
CA ASP A 70 -28.34 26.78 -23.51
C ASP A 70 -29.86 26.88 -23.70
N LYS A 71 -30.54 25.73 -23.83
CA LYS A 71 -32.02 25.69 -23.85
C LYS A 71 -32.62 26.19 -22.54
N LEU A 72 -32.03 25.83 -21.40
CA LEU A 72 -32.49 26.30 -20.08
C LEU A 72 -32.29 27.80 -19.89
N ALA A 73 -31.13 28.32 -20.29
CA ALA A 73 -30.85 29.75 -20.23
C ALA A 73 -31.78 30.55 -21.16
N CYS A 74 -32.14 30.00 -22.32
CA CYS A 74 -33.10 30.60 -23.24
C CYS A 74 -34.52 30.61 -22.67
N LEU A 75 -34.96 29.48 -22.09
CA LEU A 75 -36.28 29.36 -21.46
C LEU A 75 -36.42 30.27 -20.24
N GLN A 76 -35.39 30.35 -19.40
CA GLN A 76 -35.38 31.24 -18.24
C GLN A 76 -35.48 32.71 -18.66
N ARG A 77 -34.70 33.14 -19.66
CA ARG A 77 -34.78 34.49 -20.24
C ARG A 77 -36.17 34.79 -20.80
N SER A 78 -36.79 33.82 -21.48
CA SER A 78 -38.16 33.97 -21.99
C SER A 78 -39.17 34.13 -20.85
N ILE A 79 -39.05 33.34 -19.77
CA ILE A 79 -39.94 33.43 -18.60
C ILE A 79 -39.78 34.78 -17.90
N ASP A 80 -38.55 35.24 -17.69
CA ASP A 80 -38.30 36.48 -16.96
C ASP A 80 -38.71 37.72 -17.79
N PHE A 81 -38.46 37.72 -19.10
CA PHE A 81 -39.00 38.72 -20.02
C PHE A 81 -40.54 38.77 -19.96
N GLN A 82 -41.19 37.60 -19.91
CA GLN A 82 -42.64 37.54 -19.83
C GLN A 82 -43.18 38.02 -18.47
N LYS A 83 -42.48 37.75 -17.36
CA LYS A 83 -42.85 38.31 -16.03
C LYS A 83 -42.72 39.83 -16.00
N GLU A 84 -41.72 40.39 -16.65
CA GLU A 84 -41.50 41.85 -16.69
C GLU A 84 -42.60 42.56 -17.49
N GLN A 85 -42.98 41.99 -18.64
CA GLN A 85 -44.15 42.46 -19.42
C GLN A 85 -45.44 42.38 -18.60
N TYR A 86 -45.64 41.30 -17.83
CA TYR A 86 -46.79 41.14 -16.94
C TYR A 86 -46.83 42.21 -15.83
N ALA A 87 -45.69 42.48 -15.19
CA ALA A 87 -45.59 43.49 -14.14
C ALA A 87 -45.89 44.90 -14.68
N SER A 88 -45.41 45.23 -15.88
CA SER A 88 -45.67 46.52 -16.53
C SER A 88 -47.14 46.71 -16.91
N LEU A 89 -47.81 45.65 -17.41
CA LEU A 89 -49.25 45.65 -17.69
C LEU A 89 -50.09 45.85 -16.42
N LEU A 90 -49.68 45.24 -15.30
CA LEU A 90 -50.37 45.39 -14.02
C LEU A 90 -50.27 46.84 -13.49
N ASP A 91 -49.10 47.46 -13.60
CA ASP A 91 -48.87 48.86 -13.21
C ASP A 91 -49.66 49.84 -14.10
N TYR A 92 -49.72 49.58 -15.41
CA TYR A 92 -50.52 50.38 -16.33
C TYR A 92 -52.02 50.30 -16.03
N ASN A 93 -52.53 49.12 -15.67
CA ASN A 93 -53.92 48.95 -15.25
C ASN A 93 -54.23 49.72 -13.97
N SER A 94 -53.35 49.67 -12.96
CA SER A 94 -53.51 50.45 -11.72
C SER A 94 -53.54 51.97 -11.99
N LYS A 95 -52.68 52.47 -12.87
CA LYS A 95 -52.67 53.89 -13.28
C LYS A 95 -53.92 54.30 -14.05
N LEU A 96 -54.42 53.42 -14.91
CA LEU A 96 -55.67 53.66 -15.64
C LEU A 96 -56.87 53.73 -14.69
N GLU A 97 -56.98 52.82 -13.73
CA GLU A 97 -58.02 52.84 -12.70
C GLU A 97 -58.03 54.18 -11.92
N GLN A 98 -56.86 54.67 -11.52
CA GLN A 98 -56.73 55.98 -10.86
C GLN A 98 -57.15 57.17 -11.73
N LEU A 99 -56.82 57.15 -13.02
CA LEU A 99 -57.22 58.20 -13.97
C LEU A 99 -58.73 58.20 -14.22
N VAL A 100 -59.38 57.03 -14.17
CA VAL A 100 -60.84 56.92 -14.23
C VAL A 100 -61.48 57.57 -13.01
N GLU A 101 -61.04 57.23 -11.80
CA GLU A 101 -61.57 57.84 -10.56
C GLU A 101 -61.40 59.36 -10.55
N GLN A 102 -60.26 59.88 -11.02
CA GLN A 102 -60.02 61.32 -11.11
C GLN A 102 -60.92 62.02 -12.14
N LYS A 103 -61.19 61.37 -13.28
CA LYS A 103 -62.05 61.92 -14.34
C LYS A 103 -63.53 61.91 -13.93
N GLU A 104 -63.97 60.88 -13.22
CA GLU A 104 -65.32 60.81 -12.65
C GLU A 104 -65.55 61.92 -11.61
N ALA A 105 -64.51 62.23 -10.82
CA ALA A 105 -64.55 63.29 -9.81
C ALA A 105 -64.56 64.73 -10.37
N THR A 106 -64.02 64.98 -11.58
CA THR A 106 -63.81 66.34 -12.14
C THR A 106 -64.87 66.79 -13.16
N CYS A 107 -65.77 65.91 -13.62
CA CYS A 107 -66.71 66.24 -14.69
C CYS A 107 -68.10 66.71 -14.15
N SER A 108 -68.46 67.97 -14.37
CA SER A 108 -69.69 68.59 -13.80
C SER A 108 -70.91 68.65 -14.75
N ASN A 109 -70.83 68.14 -15.99
CA ASN A 109 -71.91 68.29 -17.00
C ASN A 109 -72.59 66.94 -17.37
N PRO A 110 -73.92 66.75 -17.18
CA PRO A 110 -74.58 65.44 -17.26
C PRO A 110 -74.75 64.82 -18.66
N SER A 111 -74.80 65.63 -19.72
CA SER A 111 -75.01 65.16 -21.11
C SER A 111 -73.71 64.71 -21.80
N CYS A 112 -72.57 65.30 -21.43
CA CYS A 112 -71.24 64.83 -21.84
C CYS A 112 -70.83 63.53 -21.11
N LYS A 113 -71.40 63.30 -19.91
CA LYS A 113 -71.20 62.15 -19.01
C LYS A 113 -71.75 60.80 -19.48
N ARG A 114 -72.59 60.74 -20.53
CA ARG A 114 -73.30 59.51 -20.92
C ARG A 114 -72.77 58.86 -22.19
N VAL A 115 -72.42 59.66 -23.20
CA VAL A 115 -71.96 59.16 -24.52
C VAL A 115 -70.44 58.91 -24.52
N SER A 116 -69.66 59.68 -23.75
CA SER A 116 -68.20 59.50 -23.66
C SER A 116 -67.77 58.43 -22.64
N THR A 117 -68.65 58.02 -21.74
CA THR A 117 -68.41 56.97 -20.73
C THR A 117 -68.76 55.59 -21.27
N GLU A 118 -69.96 55.36 -21.80
CA GLU A 118 -70.32 54.04 -22.36
C GLU A 118 -69.38 53.55 -23.48
N THR A 119 -68.93 54.44 -24.36
CA THR A 119 -68.03 54.08 -25.47
C THR A 119 -66.61 53.79 -24.97
N VAL A 120 -66.15 54.51 -23.94
CA VAL A 120 -64.84 54.29 -23.31
C VAL A 120 -64.87 53.06 -22.42
N ASP A 121 -65.93 52.85 -21.64
CA ASP A 121 -66.13 51.69 -20.77
C ASP A 121 -66.26 50.40 -21.58
N ASN A 122 -66.92 50.42 -22.74
CA ASN A 122 -66.97 49.29 -23.64
C ASN A 122 -65.62 48.98 -24.29
N ALA A 123 -64.89 50.00 -24.76
CA ALA A 123 -63.53 49.82 -25.28
C ALA A 123 -62.56 49.31 -24.19
N PHE A 124 -62.74 49.76 -22.95
CA PHE A 124 -61.96 49.37 -21.78
C PHE A 124 -62.27 47.93 -21.35
N SER A 125 -63.54 47.55 -21.30
CA SER A 125 -64.00 46.17 -21.05
C SER A 125 -63.44 45.19 -22.09
N MET A 126 -63.43 45.59 -23.37
CA MET A 126 -62.82 44.80 -24.44
C MET A 126 -61.30 44.66 -24.30
N LEU A 127 -60.59 45.74 -23.95
CA LEU A 127 -59.15 45.73 -23.70
C LEU A 127 -58.78 44.87 -22.48
N LEU A 128 -59.51 45.00 -21.38
CA LEU A 128 -59.34 44.21 -20.16
C LEU A 128 -59.66 42.72 -20.41
N GLY A 129 -60.71 42.43 -21.19
CA GLY A 129 -61.04 41.08 -21.64
C GLY A 129 -59.91 40.45 -22.45
N ARG A 130 -59.37 41.19 -23.42
CA ARG A 130 -58.25 40.74 -24.26
C ARG A 130 -56.95 40.56 -23.46
N GLN A 131 -56.68 41.41 -22.48
CA GLN A 131 -55.55 41.24 -21.57
C GLN A 131 -55.70 40.01 -20.67
N LYS A 132 -56.89 39.75 -20.11
CA LYS A 132 -57.16 38.54 -19.32
C LYS A 132 -56.97 37.26 -20.14
N GLU A 133 -57.35 37.29 -21.41
CA GLU A 133 -57.16 36.18 -22.34
C GLU A 133 -55.68 35.94 -22.66
N LEU A 134 -54.90 37.00 -22.88
CA LEU A 134 -53.44 36.90 -23.03
C LEU A 134 -52.76 36.34 -21.78
N ILE A 135 -53.15 36.79 -20.58
CA ILE A 135 -52.63 36.26 -19.30
C ILE A 135 -52.94 34.77 -19.15
N LYS A 136 -54.14 34.34 -19.57
CA LYS A 136 -54.53 32.93 -19.54
C LYS A 136 -53.62 32.10 -20.46
N LEU A 137 -53.40 32.54 -21.69
CA LEU A 137 -52.51 31.88 -22.66
C LEU A 137 -51.07 31.79 -22.13
N TRP A 138 -50.54 32.86 -21.54
CA TRP A 138 -49.18 32.89 -21.00
C TRP A 138 -49.01 31.95 -19.80
N ARG A 139 -50.05 31.81 -18.96
CA ARG A 139 -50.05 30.84 -17.86
C ARG A 139 -50.02 29.40 -18.40
N GLU A 140 -50.76 29.12 -19.46
CA GLU A 140 -50.76 27.81 -20.14
C GLU A 140 -49.37 27.52 -20.74
N ASP A 141 -48.75 28.48 -21.42
CA ASP A 141 -47.40 28.34 -21.98
C ASP A 141 -46.33 28.09 -20.90
N ILE A 142 -46.34 28.86 -19.80
CA ILE A 142 -45.42 28.64 -18.68
C ILE A 142 -45.60 27.24 -18.07
N GLN A 143 -46.84 26.76 -18.01
CA GLN A 143 -47.14 25.42 -17.49
C GLN A 143 -46.60 24.32 -18.40
N VAL A 144 -46.72 24.49 -19.73
CA VAL A 144 -46.13 23.58 -20.74
C VAL A 144 -44.59 23.61 -20.69
N LEU A 145 -43.99 24.79 -20.52
CA LEU A 145 -42.53 24.89 -20.39
C LEU A 145 -42.02 24.20 -19.12
N ARG A 146 -42.73 24.33 -17.99
CA ARG A 146 -42.40 23.64 -16.75
C ARG A 146 -42.52 22.12 -16.86
N SER A 147 -43.56 21.61 -17.54
CA SER A 147 -43.72 20.16 -17.73
C SER A 147 -42.63 19.58 -18.64
N ASN A 148 -42.30 20.28 -19.74
CA ASN A 148 -41.19 19.90 -20.63
C ASN A 148 -39.85 19.91 -19.90
N PHE A 149 -39.60 20.91 -19.05
CA PHE A 149 -38.40 20.99 -18.22
C PHE A 149 -38.29 19.81 -17.24
N ALA A 150 -39.37 19.50 -16.53
CA ALA A 150 -39.40 18.36 -15.61
C ALA A 150 -39.14 17.04 -16.34
N ALA A 151 -39.70 16.85 -17.53
CA ALA A 151 -39.48 15.66 -18.35
C ALA A 151 -38.02 15.53 -18.83
N SER A 152 -37.37 16.62 -19.24
CA SER A 152 -35.95 16.62 -19.62
C SER A 152 -35.04 16.29 -18.43
N LEU A 153 -35.28 16.88 -17.26
CA LEU A 153 -34.53 16.54 -16.04
C LEU A 153 -34.70 15.08 -15.64
N GLN A 154 -35.91 14.54 -15.77
CA GLN A 154 -36.18 13.13 -15.46
C GLN A 154 -35.42 12.19 -16.40
N LYS A 155 -35.31 12.52 -17.70
CA LYS A 155 -34.52 11.74 -18.67
C LYS A 155 -33.03 11.75 -18.33
N ILE A 156 -32.48 12.92 -17.99
CA ILE A 156 -31.07 13.06 -17.56
C ILE A 156 -30.83 12.24 -16.29
N HIS A 157 -31.73 12.32 -15.31
CA HIS A 157 -31.63 11.57 -14.06
C HIS A 157 -31.64 10.05 -14.31
N ILE A 158 -32.57 9.54 -15.13
CA ILE A 158 -32.64 8.12 -15.49
C ILE A 158 -31.35 7.67 -16.20
N TYR A 159 -30.85 8.46 -17.15
CA TYR A 159 -29.60 8.15 -17.85
C TYR A 159 -28.40 8.08 -16.89
N LEU A 160 -28.22 9.09 -16.04
CA LEU A 160 -27.13 9.13 -15.06
C LEU A 160 -27.22 7.97 -14.05
N PHE A 161 -28.43 7.66 -13.59
CA PHE A 161 -28.66 6.55 -12.66
C PHE A 161 -28.33 5.19 -13.30
N HIS A 162 -28.72 4.98 -14.55
CA HIS A 162 -28.38 3.77 -15.31
C HIS A 162 -26.85 3.63 -15.52
N GLN A 163 -26.16 4.72 -15.89
CA GLN A 163 -24.71 4.69 -16.07
C GLN A 163 -23.96 4.41 -14.76
N LEU A 164 -24.40 4.99 -13.65
CA LEU A 164 -23.87 4.68 -12.33
C LEU A 164 -24.12 3.23 -11.93
N GLY A 165 -25.30 2.67 -12.28
CA GLY A 165 -25.60 1.26 -12.08
C GLY A 165 -24.60 0.33 -12.76
N ILE A 166 -24.31 0.57 -14.05
CA ILE A 166 -23.31 -0.19 -14.82
C ILE A 166 -21.91 -0.09 -14.18
N LEU A 167 -21.51 1.11 -13.74
CA LEU A 167 -20.19 1.31 -13.13
C LEU A 167 -20.08 0.58 -11.78
N VAL A 168 -21.15 0.60 -10.98
CA VAL A 168 -21.22 -0.12 -9.69
C VAL A 168 -21.18 -1.63 -9.91
N GLU A 169 -21.91 -2.15 -10.89
CA GLU A 169 -21.91 -3.58 -11.25
C GLU A 169 -20.51 -4.03 -11.70
N LYS A 170 -19.87 -3.30 -12.61
CA LYS A 170 -18.48 -3.56 -13.02
C LYS A 170 -17.50 -3.54 -11.84
N PHE A 171 -17.66 -2.60 -10.92
CA PHE A 171 -16.84 -2.52 -9.73
C PHE A 171 -17.03 -3.74 -8.82
N GLN A 172 -18.26 -4.16 -8.59
CA GLN A 172 -18.58 -5.35 -7.79
C GLN A 172 -18.01 -6.62 -8.42
N ASP A 173 -18.13 -6.79 -9.74
CA ASP A 173 -17.59 -7.93 -10.47
C ASP A 173 -16.06 -7.99 -10.38
N GLN A 174 -15.37 -6.88 -10.63
CA GLN A 174 -13.91 -6.82 -10.52
C GLN A 174 -13.45 -7.05 -9.08
N GLN A 175 -14.18 -6.53 -8.08
CA GLN A 175 -13.89 -6.79 -6.67
C GLN A 175 -14.04 -8.27 -6.33
N ALA A 176 -15.08 -8.94 -6.82
CA ALA A 176 -15.30 -10.37 -6.61
C ALA A 176 -14.20 -11.22 -7.28
N GLN A 177 -13.83 -10.90 -8.51
CA GLN A 177 -12.72 -11.56 -9.22
C GLN A 177 -11.39 -11.38 -8.50
N TRP A 178 -11.11 -10.17 -8.01
CA TRP A 178 -9.91 -9.90 -7.23
C TRP A 178 -9.91 -10.68 -5.90
N MET A 179 -11.03 -10.73 -5.18
CA MET A 179 -11.14 -11.50 -3.94
C MET A 179 -10.83 -12.98 -4.19
N LYS A 180 -11.39 -13.57 -5.25
CA LYS A 180 -11.12 -14.95 -5.64
C LYS A 180 -9.64 -15.17 -5.99
N CYS A 181 -9.08 -14.33 -6.86
CA CYS A 181 -7.68 -14.37 -7.28
C CYS A 181 -6.72 -14.20 -6.09
N SER A 182 -7.04 -13.29 -5.16
CA SER A 182 -6.28 -13.04 -3.93
C SER A 182 -6.31 -14.25 -2.99
N GLN A 183 -7.47 -14.92 -2.86
CA GLN A 183 -7.61 -16.14 -2.07
C GLN A 183 -6.81 -17.30 -2.67
N GLU A 184 -6.87 -17.48 -4.00
CA GLU A 184 -6.07 -18.49 -4.72
C GLU A 184 -4.57 -18.22 -4.58
N ASN A 185 -4.13 -16.97 -4.73
CA ASN A 185 -2.74 -16.57 -4.48
C ASN A 185 -2.29 -16.87 -3.05
N ARG A 186 -3.13 -16.56 -2.06
CA ARG A 186 -2.84 -16.87 -0.66
C ARG A 186 -2.70 -18.37 -0.44
N GLN A 187 -3.55 -19.19 -1.07
CA GLN A 187 -3.43 -20.66 -1.01
C GLN A 187 -2.15 -21.16 -1.66
N LEU A 188 -1.80 -20.69 -2.87
CA LEU A 188 -0.57 -21.09 -3.56
C LEU A 188 0.68 -20.66 -2.81
N ARG A 189 0.70 -19.44 -2.26
CA ARG A 189 1.78 -18.98 -1.37
C ARG A 189 1.90 -19.87 -0.14
N ARG A 190 0.78 -20.24 0.47
CA ARG A 190 0.75 -21.17 1.60
C ARG A 190 1.33 -22.52 1.20
N TYR A 191 0.90 -23.09 0.08
CA TYR A 191 1.45 -24.35 -0.42
C TYR A 191 2.95 -24.22 -0.65
N ILE A 192 3.42 -23.31 -1.51
CA ILE A 192 4.85 -23.13 -1.82
C ILE A 192 5.69 -22.98 -0.55
N GLN A 193 5.16 -22.29 0.46
CA GLN A 193 5.83 -22.12 1.77
C GLN A 193 5.80 -23.40 2.62
N GLU A 194 4.66 -24.08 2.72
CA GLU A 194 4.56 -25.37 3.41
C GLU A 194 5.50 -26.40 2.75
N TRP A 195 5.59 -26.44 1.43
CA TRP A 195 6.53 -27.29 0.69
C TRP A 195 8.00 -26.95 0.93
N LYS A 196 8.34 -25.66 1.10
CA LYS A 196 9.71 -25.20 1.37
C LYS A 196 10.13 -25.35 2.84
N GLY A 197 9.18 -25.64 3.74
CA GLY A 197 9.41 -25.64 5.18
C GLY A 197 9.25 -24.26 5.82
N ASN A 198 8.78 -24.23 7.06
CA ASN A 198 8.49 -23.01 7.81
C ASN A 198 9.75 -22.33 8.38
N LEU A 199 10.85 -23.06 8.57
CA LEU A 199 12.18 -22.51 8.82
C LEU A 199 13.08 -22.92 7.66
N ARG A 200 13.71 -21.92 7.04
CA ARG A 200 14.63 -22.12 5.94
C ARG A 200 16.00 -21.61 6.31
N VAL A 201 17.04 -22.30 5.88
CA VAL A 201 18.42 -21.94 6.17
C VAL A 201 19.19 -21.80 4.88
N VAL A 202 19.72 -20.60 4.65
CA VAL A 202 20.57 -20.29 3.50
C VAL A 202 21.95 -19.88 3.97
N ALA A 203 22.98 -20.26 3.23
CA ALA A 203 24.36 -19.86 3.52
C ALA A 203 24.80 -18.76 2.56
N ARG A 204 25.36 -17.66 3.09
CA ARG A 204 25.92 -16.56 2.29
C ARG A 204 27.41 -16.42 2.57
N ILE A 205 28.22 -16.56 1.53
CA ILE A 205 29.67 -16.44 1.61
C ILE A 205 30.03 -15.05 1.08
N ARG A 206 30.76 -14.26 1.87
CA ARG A 206 31.22 -12.94 1.42
C ARG A 206 32.39 -13.06 0.42
N PRO A 207 32.63 -12.03 -0.42
CA PRO A 207 33.91 -11.87 -1.13
C PRO A 207 35.12 -11.95 -0.20
N SER A 208 36.24 -12.44 -0.74
CA SER A 208 37.53 -12.36 -0.05
C SER A 208 37.94 -10.90 0.09
N LEU A 209 38.49 -10.54 1.25
CA LEU A 209 38.95 -9.17 1.53
C LEU A 209 40.38 -8.94 1.02
N PHE A 210 41.13 -10.00 0.72
CA PHE A 210 42.54 -9.93 0.35
C PHE A 210 42.78 -9.91 -1.17
N GLY A 211 41.72 -9.78 -1.98
CA GLY A 211 41.82 -9.60 -3.43
C GLY A 211 42.40 -10.78 -4.23
N ASN A 212 42.77 -11.88 -3.56
CA ASN A 212 43.28 -13.07 -4.23
C ASN A 212 42.14 -13.77 -4.97
N GLU A 213 42.37 -14.06 -6.26
CA GLU A 213 41.53 -14.96 -7.04
C GLU A 213 41.33 -16.27 -6.26
N CYS A 214 40.09 -16.75 -6.23
CA CYS A 214 39.57 -17.86 -5.43
C CYS A 214 40.17 -19.24 -5.75
N ASN A 215 41.50 -19.35 -5.90
CA ASN A 215 42.16 -20.61 -6.24
C ASN A 215 42.53 -21.45 -5.01
N ASN A 216 42.46 -20.88 -3.80
CA ASN A 216 42.73 -21.58 -2.55
C ASN A 216 41.71 -21.25 -1.44
N THR A 217 40.42 -21.15 -1.78
CA THR A 217 39.38 -21.01 -0.76
C THR A 217 39.23 -22.34 0.00
N ALA A 218 39.26 -22.29 1.33
CA ALA A 218 39.03 -23.46 2.18
C ALA A 218 37.63 -24.08 1.99
N LEU A 219 36.75 -23.38 1.27
CA LEU A 219 35.39 -23.78 0.91
C LEU A 219 35.31 -24.16 -0.58
N ARG A 220 34.66 -25.29 -0.86
CA ARG A 220 34.28 -25.74 -2.21
C ARG A 220 32.77 -25.92 -2.28
N PHE A 221 32.18 -25.51 -3.40
CA PHE A 221 30.74 -25.57 -3.64
C PHE A 221 30.41 -26.76 -4.53
N ILE A 222 29.42 -27.56 -4.13
CA ILE A 222 28.88 -28.66 -4.93
C ILE A 222 27.41 -28.31 -5.20
N GLY A 223 27.12 -27.87 -6.43
CA GLY A 223 25.80 -27.35 -6.78
C GLY A 223 25.42 -26.10 -5.99
N ASP A 224 24.12 -25.89 -5.80
CA ASP A 224 23.55 -24.70 -5.15
C ASP A 224 23.20 -24.93 -3.67
N ASP A 225 23.42 -26.14 -3.14
CA ASP A 225 22.92 -26.57 -1.83
C ASP A 225 23.97 -27.24 -0.92
N MET A 226 25.16 -27.59 -1.42
CA MET A 226 26.23 -28.21 -0.61
C MET A 226 27.54 -27.41 -0.58
N ILE A 227 28.07 -27.18 0.63
CA ILE A 227 29.40 -26.63 0.91
C ILE A 227 30.28 -27.73 1.48
N THR A 228 31.49 -27.87 0.96
CA THR A 228 32.52 -28.75 1.53
C THR A 228 33.71 -27.94 2.00
N CYS A 229 34.28 -28.32 3.15
CA CYS A 229 35.46 -27.67 3.70
C CYS A 229 36.51 -28.67 4.18
N HIS A 230 37.78 -28.28 4.08
CA HIS A 230 38.93 -29.09 4.46
C HIS A 230 39.70 -28.40 5.60
N GLN A 231 39.77 -29.04 6.77
CA GLN A 231 40.44 -28.47 7.94
C GLN A 231 41.98 -28.67 7.91
N SER A 232 42.45 -29.60 7.08
CA SER A 232 43.85 -29.95 6.77
C SER A 232 43.87 -30.87 5.53
N LEU A 233 45.01 -30.97 4.84
CA LEU A 233 45.25 -31.89 3.71
C LEU A 233 44.93 -33.36 4.05
N ASP A 234 45.11 -33.76 5.31
CA ASP A 234 44.88 -35.14 5.79
C ASP A 234 43.51 -35.36 6.46
N SER A 235 42.70 -34.30 6.59
CA SER A 235 41.37 -34.39 7.24
C SER A 235 40.27 -34.76 6.24
N SER A 236 39.34 -35.61 6.66
CA SER A 236 38.14 -35.90 5.89
C SER A 236 37.34 -34.61 5.63
N ALA A 237 36.95 -34.38 4.37
CA ALA A 237 36.14 -33.23 4.00
C ALA A 237 34.83 -33.20 4.80
N MET A 238 34.54 -32.08 5.45
CA MET A 238 33.25 -31.86 6.10
C MET A 238 32.28 -31.26 5.09
N SER A 239 31.09 -31.86 4.98
CA SER A 239 30.06 -31.42 4.03
C SER A 239 28.84 -30.90 4.79
N PHE A 240 28.35 -29.74 4.37
CA PHE A 240 27.20 -29.04 4.92
C PHE A 240 26.18 -28.82 3.82
N THR A 241 24.91 -29.04 4.12
CA THR A 241 23.82 -28.85 3.15
C THR A 241 22.81 -27.83 3.65
N PHE A 242 22.39 -26.92 2.76
CA PHE A 242 21.48 -25.81 3.02
C PHE A 242 20.34 -25.81 2.01
N ASP A 243 19.33 -24.97 2.22
CA ASP A 243 18.25 -24.82 1.24
C ASP A 243 18.70 -24.03 0.00
N GLN A 244 19.70 -23.18 0.18
CA GLN A 244 20.41 -22.47 -0.89
C GLN A 244 21.75 -21.92 -0.37
N ILE A 245 22.73 -21.86 -1.26
CA ILE A 245 24.03 -21.25 -1.04
C ILE A 245 24.20 -20.06 -1.97
N PHE A 246 24.63 -18.93 -1.40
CA PHE A 246 24.99 -17.71 -2.12
C PHE A 246 26.52 -17.58 -2.12
N PRO A 247 27.20 -18.02 -3.19
CA PRO A 247 28.65 -17.89 -3.31
C PRO A 247 29.09 -16.43 -3.47
N PRO A 248 30.40 -16.14 -3.30
CA PRO A 248 30.92 -14.77 -3.21
C PRO A 248 30.62 -13.85 -4.40
N HIS A 249 30.42 -14.42 -5.58
CA HIS A 249 30.19 -13.66 -6.82
C HIS A 249 28.73 -13.30 -7.05
N LEU A 250 27.78 -13.85 -6.28
CA LEU A 250 26.37 -13.54 -6.48
C LEU A 250 26.01 -12.16 -5.90
N PRO A 251 25.37 -11.28 -6.71
CA PRO A 251 24.88 -10.00 -6.22
C PRO A 251 23.68 -10.18 -5.28
N GLN A 252 23.38 -9.12 -4.55
CA GLN A 252 22.36 -9.12 -3.49
C GLN A 252 20.93 -9.31 -4.04
N ASP A 253 20.68 -8.99 -5.30
CA ASP A 253 19.36 -9.15 -5.94
C ASP A 253 18.87 -10.60 -5.94
N PHE A 254 19.77 -11.58 -6.11
CA PHE A 254 19.40 -13.00 -6.03
C PHE A 254 18.95 -13.40 -4.63
N LEU A 255 19.50 -12.76 -3.59
CA LEU A 255 19.05 -12.98 -2.22
C LEU A 255 17.63 -12.41 -2.02
N TYR A 256 17.31 -11.28 -2.66
CA TYR A 256 15.96 -10.70 -2.60
C TYR A 256 14.90 -11.60 -3.21
N GLU A 257 15.19 -12.25 -4.35
CA GLU A 257 14.27 -13.23 -4.94
C GLU A 257 13.93 -14.35 -3.97
N GLU A 258 14.91 -14.79 -3.18
CA GLU A 258 14.71 -15.83 -2.19
C GLU A 258 13.94 -15.35 -0.94
N LEU A 259 14.09 -14.05 -0.61
CA LEU A 259 13.42 -13.39 0.51
C LEU A 259 12.00 -12.91 0.19
N GLN A 260 11.69 -12.64 -1.08
CA GLN A 260 10.39 -12.13 -1.53
C GLN A 260 9.20 -12.92 -0.94
N PRO A 261 9.24 -14.26 -0.85
CA PRO A 261 8.11 -15.01 -0.31
C PRO A 261 7.92 -14.88 1.21
N ILE A 262 9.02 -14.71 1.97
CA ILE A 262 8.95 -14.53 3.45
C ILE A 262 8.57 -13.10 3.82
N VAL A 263 8.95 -12.12 3.01
CA VAL A 263 8.45 -10.75 3.15
C VAL A 263 6.96 -10.72 2.80
N SER A 264 6.56 -11.36 1.70
CA SER A 264 5.15 -11.37 1.25
C SER A 264 4.18 -12.02 2.24
N SER A 265 4.66 -12.94 3.08
CA SER A 265 3.77 -13.63 4.01
C SER A 265 3.18 -12.73 5.09
N ILE A 266 3.76 -11.57 5.37
CA ILE A 266 3.17 -10.64 6.35
C ILE A 266 1.84 -10.06 5.86
N PHE A 267 1.66 -9.90 4.54
CA PHE A 267 0.38 -9.46 3.94
C PHE A 267 -0.70 -10.54 4.02
N ASP A 268 -0.31 -11.79 4.28
CA ASP A 268 -1.21 -12.93 4.42
C ASP A 268 -1.56 -13.24 5.89
N GLY A 269 -1.12 -12.42 6.85
CA GLY A 269 -1.46 -12.62 8.26
C GLY A 269 -0.35 -13.23 9.12
N PHE A 270 0.85 -13.46 8.57
CA PHE A 270 1.89 -14.24 9.25
C PHE A 270 2.90 -13.35 9.98
N HIS A 271 3.39 -13.84 11.12
CA HIS A 271 4.63 -13.36 11.72
C HIS A 271 5.81 -14.06 11.04
N SER A 272 6.68 -13.26 10.43
CA SER A 272 7.82 -13.75 9.66
C SER A 272 9.12 -13.21 10.25
N CYS A 273 10.21 -13.97 10.24
CA CYS A 273 11.52 -13.46 10.65
C CYS A 273 12.63 -13.80 9.66
N ILE A 274 13.58 -12.88 9.51
CA ILE A 274 14.82 -13.03 8.77
C ILE A 274 15.96 -12.76 9.75
N VAL A 275 16.83 -13.73 9.96
CA VAL A 275 17.90 -13.67 10.97
C VAL A 275 19.25 -13.81 10.27
N ALA A 276 20.11 -12.80 10.42
CA ALA A 276 21.51 -12.86 9.98
C ALA A 276 22.40 -13.34 11.12
N TYR A 277 23.13 -14.44 10.91
CA TYR A 277 23.95 -15.10 11.93
C TYR A 277 25.33 -15.45 11.40
N GLY A 278 26.38 -15.26 12.21
CA GLY A 278 27.76 -15.56 11.85
C GLY A 278 28.76 -14.69 12.62
N PRO A 279 30.07 -14.89 12.42
CA PRO A 279 31.09 -14.16 13.17
C PRO A 279 31.18 -12.69 12.74
N THR A 280 31.79 -11.86 13.56
CA THR A 280 32.08 -10.46 13.19
C THR A 280 32.88 -10.41 11.89
N GLY A 281 32.52 -9.49 10.98
CA GLY A 281 33.16 -9.38 9.67
C GLY A 281 32.69 -10.36 8.59
N SER A 282 31.75 -11.27 8.88
CA SER A 282 31.23 -12.22 7.87
C SER A 282 30.21 -11.65 6.88
N GLY A 283 29.74 -10.41 7.07
CA GLY A 283 28.80 -9.74 6.15
C GLY A 283 27.33 -9.70 6.59
N LYS A 284 27.04 -9.94 7.89
CA LYS A 284 25.68 -9.82 8.47
C LYS A 284 25.05 -8.45 8.23
N THR A 285 25.66 -7.39 8.75
CA THR A 285 25.16 -6.01 8.63
C THR A 285 25.10 -5.55 7.17
N PHE A 286 26.09 -5.92 6.34
CA PHE A 286 26.05 -5.69 4.89
C PHE A 286 24.84 -6.36 4.23
N THR A 287 24.42 -7.52 4.71
CA THR A 287 23.20 -8.17 4.19
C THR A 287 21.95 -7.43 4.64
N VAL A 288 21.85 -7.14 5.95
CA VAL A 288 20.63 -6.60 6.55
C VAL A 288 20.36 -5.16 6.11
N PHE A 289 21.37 -4.30 6.17
CA PHE A 289 21.26 -2.87 5.88
C PHE A 289 21.92 -2.45 4.57
N GLY A 290 22.89 -3.23 4.08
CA GLY A 290 23.66 -2.85 2.90
C GLY A 290 24.66 -1.72 3.17
N PRO A 291 25.47 -1.35 2.16
CA PRO A 291 26.39 -0.22 2.28
C PRO A 291 25.61 1.08 2.53
N ASP A 292 26.06 1.88 3.49
CA ASP A 292 25.45 3.17 3.87
C ASP A 292 23.94 3.10 4.20
N GLY A 293 23.48 1.95 4.73
CA GLY A 293 22.07 1.75 5.06
C GLY A 293 21.15 1.57 3.85
N LYS A 294 21.71 1.35 2.65
CA LYS A 294 20.97 1.17 1.39
C LYS A 294 21.28 -0.17 0.75
N SER A 295 20.36 -0.66 -0.07
CA SER A 295 20.44 -1.96 -0.74
C SER A 295 20.58 -3.14 0.24
N GLY A 296 19.98 -3.01 1.42
CA GLY A 296 19.85 -4.08 2.41
C GLY A 296 18.53 -4.86 2.32
N VAL A 297 18.43 -5.94 3.09
CA VAL A 297 17.17 -6.69 3.27
C VAL A 297 16.07 -5.81 3.88
N VAL A 298 16.41 -4.90 4.79
CA VAL A 298 15.44 -3.99 5.41
C VAL A 298 14.82 -3.05 4.36
N GLU A 299 15.64 -2.42 3.52
CA GLU A 299 15.16 -1.57 2.42
C GLU A 299 14.32 -2.38 1.43
N PHE A 300 14.77 -3.58 1.05
CA PHE A 300 14.01 -4.46 0.16
C PHE A 300 12.60 -4.74 0.71
N ALA A 301 12.50 -5.07 2.01
CA ALA A 301 11.21 -5.30 2.65
C ALA A 301 10.33 -4.05 2.65
N ILE A 302 10.91 -2.88 2.90
CA ILE A 302 10.19 -1.59 2.85
C ILE A 302 9.69 -1.27 1.45
N ARG A 303 10.51 -1.51 0.42
CA ARG A 303 10.09 -1.34 -0.98
C ARG A 303 8.89 -2.23 -1.31
N MET A 304 8.88 -3.47 -0.81
CA MET A 304 7.73 -4.36 -0.97
C MET A 304 6.50 -3.89 -0.18
N LEU A 305 6.69 -3.34 1.02
CA LEU A 305 5.60 -2.74 1.81
C LEU A 305 4.94 -1.61 1.05
N PHE A 306 5.72 -0.63 0.55
CA PHE A 306 5.18 0.52 -0.18
C PHE A 306 4.51 0.13 -1.50
N ALA A 307 5.02 -0.91 -2.19
CA ALA A 307 4.32 -1.45 -3.36
C ALA A 307 2.89 -1.94 -3.05
N VAL A 308 2.59 -2.28 -1.80
CA VAL A 308 1.24 -2.68 -1.36
C VAL A 308 0.48 -1.51 -0.72
N THR A 309 1.10 -0.77 0.20
CA THR A 309 0.42 0.30 0.94
C THR A 309 0.09 1.52 0.10
N ASP A 310 0.92 1.87 -0.90
CA ASP A 310 0.63 3.00 -1.80
C ASP A 310 -0.63 2.75 -2.65
N ASN A 311 -0.96 1.48 -2.88
CA ASN A 311 -2.15 1.07 -3.62
C ASN A 311 -3.38 0.83 -2.72
N ASP A 312 -3.22 0.84 -1.40
CA ASP A 312 -4.30 0.63 -0.44
C ASP A 312 -4.16 1.57 0.77
N PRO A 313 -4.78 2.77 0.73
CA PRO A 313 -4.65 3.77 1.79
C PRO A 313 -5.30 3.36 3.12
N SER A 314 -5.98 2.21 3.18
CA SER A 314 -6.46 1.64 4.45
C SER A 314 -5.36 0.96 5.26
N LEU A 315 -4.20 0.70 4.63
CA LEU A 315 -3.06 0.04 5.24
C LEU A 315 -2.04 1.05 5.73
N VAL A 316 -1.56 0.86 6.95
CA VAL A 316 -0.49 1.66 7.57
C VAL A 316 0.68 0.75 7.88
N ALA A 317 1.88 1.14 7.42
CA ALA A 317 3.12 0.45 7.73
C ALA A 317 3.89 1.20 8.82
N THR A 318 4.38 0.46 9.83
CA THR A 318 5.20 1.02 10.90
C THR A 318 6.52 0.28 11.06
N ILE A 319 7.54 0.98 11.56
CA ILE A 319 8.86 0.44 11.86
C ILE A 319 9.23 0.70 13.32
N SER A 320 9.81 -0.31 13.97
CA SER A 320 10.50 -0.18 15.26
C SER A 320 11.92 -0.72 15.11
N MET A 321 12.90 -0.08 15.76
CA MET A 321 14.30 -0.56 15.78
C MET A 321 14.74 -0.74 17.22
N LEU A 322 14.97 -1.99 17.62
CA LEU A 322 15.36 -2.34 18.98
C LEU A 322 16.79 -2.84 19.01
N GLU A 323 17.55 -2.42 20.01
CA GLU A 323 18.85 -2.98 20.32
C GLU A 323 18.77 -3.85 21.56
N ILE A 324 19.35 -5.05 21.49
CA ILE A 324 19.47 -5.96 22.62
C ILE A 324 20.95 -6.10 22.96
N TYR A 325 21.33 -5.58 24.11
CA TYR A 325 22.68 -5.66 24.63
C TYR A 325 22.62 -6.08 26.10
N ASN A 326 23.38 -7.11 26.47
CA ASN A 326 23.43 -7.61 27.84
C ASN A 326 22.02 -7.90 28.44
N GLU A 327 21.15 -8.56 27.67
CA GLU A 327 19.73 -8.84 28.01
C GLU A 327 18.87 -7.59 28.35
N THR A 328 19.39 -6.40 28.07
CA THR A 328 18.68 -5.12 28.13
C THR A 328 18.19 -4.77 26.73
N VAL A 329 16.93 -4.38 26.62
CA VAL A 329 16.32 -3.94 25.36
C VAL A 329 16.23 -2.42 25.38
N ARG A 330 16.67 -1.78 24.29
CA ARG A 330 16.58 -0.34 24.09
C ARG A 330 15.90 -0.04 22.78
N ASP A 331 15.27 1.12 22.69
CA ASP A 331 14.68 1.62 21.46
C ASP A 331 15.64 2.63 20.81
N LEU A 332 15.97 2.39 19.54
CA LEU A 332 16.86 3.25 18.77
C LEU A 332 16.12 4.40 18.08
N LEU A 333 14.79 4.43 18.17
CA LEU A 333 13.91 5.45 17.60
C LEU A 333 13.26 6.33 18.69
N SER A 334 13.55 6.05 19.96
CA SER A 334 13.05 6.80 21.12
C SER A 334 13.85 8.08 21.37
N GLU A 335 13.20 9.08 21.94
CA GLU A 335 13.85 10.30 22.44
C GLU A 335 14.67 10.06 23.72
N ASP A 336 14.38 8.97 24.46
CA ASP A 336 15.14 8.54 25.63
C ASP A 336 16.03 7.32 25.30
N PRO A 337 17.35 7.52 25.08
CA PRO A 337 18.31 6.49 24.68
C PRO A 337 18.63 5.44 25.75
N MET A 338 18.47 5.82 27.01
CA MET A 338 18.99 5.05 28.14
C MET A 338 17.89 4.24 28.82
N ALA A 339 16.63 4.47 28.45
CA ALA A 339 15.50 3.70 28.92
C ALA A 339 15.62 2.22 28.51
N SER A 340 15.67 1.35 29.51
CA SER A 340 15.52 -0.09 29.33
C SER A 340 14.04 -0.44 29.17
N LEU A 341 13.73 -1.22 28.13
CA LEU A 341 12.38 -1.67 27.83
C LEU A 341 12.13 -3.09 28.36
N GLU A 342 10.97 -3.27 28.98
CA GLU A 342 10.49 -4.58 29.38
C GLU A 342 9.81 -5.31 28.22
N VAL A 343 10.26 -6.53 27.91
CA VAL A 343 9.55 -7.41 26.96
C VAL A 343 8.38 -8.10 27.64
N ARG A 344 7.18 -7.91 27.09
CA ARG A 344 5.91 -8.44 27.58
C ARG A 344 5.19 -9.24 26.50
N GLU A 345 4.24 -10.04 26.94
CA GLU A 345 3.35 -10.85 26.11
C GLU A 345 1.93 -10.35 26.34
N ASP A 346 1.22 -10.05 25.25
CA ASP A 346 -0.22 -9.82 25.31
C ASP A 346 -0.91 -11.17 25.43
N THR A 347 -1.61 -11.38 26.55
CA THR A 347 -2.31 -12.63 26.83
C THR A 347 -3.49 -12.90 25.90
N THR A 348 -4.00 -11.87 25.23
CA THR A 348 -5.17 -11.95 24.34
C THR A 348 -4.75 -12.36 22.93
N THR A 349 -3.72 -11.70 22.40
CA THR A 349 -3.23 -11.92 21.03
C THR A 349 -2.12 -12.97 20.97
N GLY A 350 -1.42 -13.22 22.08
CA GLY A 350 -0.20 -14.03 22.13
C GLY A 350 1.03 -13.31 21.59
N ASP A 351 0.90 -12.03 21.20
CA ASP A 351 1.98 -11.23 20.65
C ASP A 351 3.01 -10.86 21.71
N VAL A 352 4.28 -10.91 21.35
CA VAL A 352 5.39 -10.48 22.20
C VAL A 352 5.90 -9.12 21.72
N PHE A 353 6.05 -8.16 22.63
CA PHE A 353 6.45 -6.79 22.33
C PHE A 353 7.28 -6.17 23.45
N ALA A 354 8.10 -5.18 23.11
CA ALA A 354 8.79 -4.34 24.09
C ALA A 354 7.86 -3.20 24.51
N LYS A 355 7.50 -3.14 25.79
CA LYS A 355 6.60 -2.11 26.33
C LYS A 355 7.28 -0.74 26.25
N GLY A 356 6.63 0.22 25.61
CA GLY A 356 7.16 1.57 25.42
C GLY A 356 7.99 1.74 24.14
N ALA A 357 8.20 0.67 23.35
CA ALA A 357 8.83 0.79 22.05
C ALA A 357 7.97 1.61 21.09
N VAL A 358 8.61 2.56 20.42
CA VAL A 358 8.04 3.42 19.39
C VAL A 358 7.88 2.62 18.09
N GLY A 359 6.67 2.66 17.54
CA GLY A 359 6.41 2.21 16.18
C GLY A 359 6.16 3.41 15.29
N MET A 360 7.20 3.91 14.62
CA MET A 360 7.08 5.07 13.74
C MET A 360 6.31 4.70 12.47
N GLU A 361 5.27 5.47 12.16
CA GLU A 361 4.55 5.34 10.89
C GLU A 361 5.45 5.84 9.76
N MET A 362 5.50 5.08 8.67
CA MET A 362 6.32 5.43 7.51
C MET A 362 5.43 6.10 6.45
N ALA A 363 5.52 7.42 6.31
CA ALA A 363 4.64 8.17 5.40
C ALA A 363 5.00 7.99 3.92
N SER A 364 6.26 7.67 3.62
CA SER A 364 6.75 7.40 2.28
C SER A 364 8.01 6.52 2.32
N TYR A 365 8.38 5.95 1.18
CA TYR A 365 9.62 5.20 1.05
C TYR A 365 10.85 6.02 1.47
N SER A 366 10.93 7.29 1.07
CA SER A 366 12.02 8.20 1.46
C SER A 366 12.03 8.48 2.96
N ASP A 367 10.85 8.61 3.58
CA ASP A 367 10.71 8.80 5.02
C ASP A 367 11.22 7.59 5.81
N ALA A 368 10.85 6.39 5.38
CA ALA A 368 11.33 5.14 5.97
C ALA A 368 12.86 5.01 5.96
N LEU A 369 13.51 5.40 4.85
CA LEU A 369 14.97 5.39 4.76
C LEU A 369 15.63 6.38 5.74
N ARG A 370 15.04 7.57 5.94
CA ARG A 370 15.53 8.53 6.94
C ARG A 370 15.40 7.99 8.36
N ILE A 371 14.28 7.33 8.68
CA ILE A 371 14.05 6.70 9.98
C ILE A 371 15.11 5.64 10.26
N ILE A 372 15.40 4.77 9.27
CA ILE A 372 16.44 3.75 9.40
C ILE A 372 17.81 4.37 9.63
N GLN A 373 18.17 5.38 8.82
CA GLN A 373 19.47 6.02 8.95
C GLN A 373 19.62 6.66 10.33
N SER A 374 18.59 7.35 10.82
CA SER A 374 18.57 7.91 12.17
C SER A 374 18.80 6.85 13.25
N GLY A 375 18.14 5.68 13.15
CA GLY A 375 18.34 4.58 14.10
C GLY A 375 19.74 3.95 14.02
N LEU A 376 20.34 3.90 12.83
CA LEU A 376 21.72 3.40 12.63
C LEU A 376 22.76 4.39 13.18
N ASP A 377 22.59 5.69 12.91
CA ASP A 377 23.45 6.76 13.43
C ASP A 377 23.39 6.77 14.97
N PHE A 378 22.18 6.57 15.51
CA PHE A 378 21.97 6.46 16.94
C PHE A 378 22.63 5.22 17.55
N ARG A 379 22.54 4.06 16.88
CA ARG A 379 23.29 2.85 17.29
C ARG A 379 24.80 3.11 17.31
N SER A 380 25.31 3.84 16.34
CA SER A 380 26.74 4.19 16.28
C SER A 380 27.16 5.13 17.43
N THR A 381 26.35 6.13 17.75
CA THR A 381 26.66 7.06 18.85
C THR A 381 26.51 6.38 20.22
N SER A 382 25.46 5.56 20.43
CA SER A 382 25.26 4.81 21.67
C SER A 382 26.40 3.81 21.93
N ALA A 383 26.88 3.16 20.88
CA ALA A 383 28.06 2.29 20.90
C ALA A 383 29.29 3.04 21.46
N THR A 384 29.56 4.24 20.97
CA THR A 384 30.69 5.06 21.47
C THR A 384 30.49 5.52 22.92
N LEU A 385 29.30 5.96 23.29
CA LEU A 385 28.99 6.44 24.65
C LEU A 385 29.10 5.34 25.71
N LEU A 386 28.73 4.12 25.35
CA LEU A 386 28.68 2.99 26.26
C LEU A 386 29.91 2.06 26.14
N ASN A 387 30.89 2.42 25.31
CA ASN A 387 32.03 1.57 24.95
C ASN A 387 31.61 0.19 24.42
N ILE A 388 30.46 0.12 23.74
CA ILE A 388 29.90 -1.10 23.14
C ILE A 388 30.31 -1.14 21.68
N SER A 389 30.79 -2.28 21.19
CA SER A 389 30.92 -2.49 19.74
C SER A 389 29.58 -2.94 19.16
N SER A 390 29.20 -2.47 17.97
CA SER A 390 28.01 -2.95 17.27
C SER A 390 28.05 -4.46 17.00
N SER A 391 29.24 -5.07 16.97
CA SER A 391 29.42 -6.52 16.89
C SER A 391 28.98 -7.29 18.14
N ARG A 392 28.73 -6.59 19.24
CA ARG A 392 28.38 -7.13 20.56
C ARG A 392 26.92 -6.93 20.95
N SER A 393 26.13 -6.24 20.13
CA SER A 393 24.69 -6.06 20.34
C SER A 393 23.90 -6.66 19.19
N HIS A 394 22.69 -7.13 19.47
CA HIS A 394 21.74 -7.56 18.44
C HIS A 394 20.88 -6.37 18.05
N LEU A 395 20.65 -6.19 16.75
CA LEU A 395 19.73 -5.21 16.22
C LEU A 395 18.50 -5.93 15.64
N LEU A 396 17.31 -5.50 16.05
CA LEU A 396 16.04 -6.04 15.62
C LEU A 396 15.18 -4.94 15.00
N CYS A 397 14.99 -4.99 13.68
CA CYS A 397 14.02 -4.17 12.97
C CYS A 397 12.68 -4.91 12.92
N ILE A 398 11.60 -4.26 13.34
CA ILE A 398 10.26 -4.83 13.34
C ILE A 398 9.39 -3.98 12.42
N LEU A 399 9.05 -4.53 11.26
CA LEU A 399 8.11 -3.93 10.33
C LEU A 399 6.73 -4.52 10.59
N LYS A 400 5.71 -3.67 10.75
CA LYS A 400 4.32 -4.11 10.97
C LYS A 400 3.40 -3.47 9.95
N ILE A 401 2.36 -4.21 9.57
CA ILE A 401 1.26 -3.71 8.74
C ILE A 401 -0.02 -3.76 9.56
N ARG A 402 -0.78 -2.67 9.52
CA ARG A 402 -2.11 -2.56 10.13
C ARG A 402 -3.13 -2.16 9.08
N GLY A 403 -4.35 -2.68 9.19
CA GLY A 403 -5.52 -2.25 8.43
C GLY A 403 -6.53 -1.63 9.39
N GLY A 404 -6.64 -0.29 9.39
CA GLY A 404 -7.34 0.41 10.47
C GLY A 404 -6.74 0.06 11.84
N ASN A 405 -7.55 -0.49 12.76
CA ASN A 405 -7.09 -0.90 14.09
C ASN A 405 -6.60 -2.36 14.16
N GLU A 406 -6.70 -3.12 13.07
CA GLU A 406 -6.34 -4.54 13.05
C GLU A 406 -4.88 -4.74 12.66
N HIS A 407 -4.18 -5.57 13.42
CA HIS A 407 -2.81 -5.98 13.10
C HIS A 407 -2.84 -7.11 12.07
N ILE A 408 -2.24 -6.87 10.90
CA ILE A 408 -2.22 -7.84 9.80
C ILE A 408 -1.02 -8.77 9.94
N GLY A 409 0.19 -8.24 10.09
CA GLY A 409 1.37 -9.08 10.19
C GLY A 409 2.64 -8.31 10.54
N SER A 410 3.64 -9.07 10.99
CA SER A 410 4.95 -8.54 11.41
C SER A 410 6.08 -9.23 10.66
N LEU A 411 7.06 -8.46 10.18
CA LEU A 411 8.37 -8.94 9.75
C LEU A 411 9.43 -8.52 10.76
N TYR A 412 10.12 -9.51 11.33
CA TYR A 412 11.26 -9.31 12.24
C TYR A 412 12.55 -9.52 11.45
N ILE A 413 13.39 -8.50 11.32
CA ILE A 413 14.69 -8.59 10.66
C ILE A 413 15.77 -8.38 11.71
N ALA A 414 16.55 -9.43 11.98
CA ALA A 414 17.55 -9.44 13.04
C ALA A 414 18.98 -9.47 12.46
N ASP A 415 19.79 -8.49 12.84
CA ASP A 415 21.25 -8.48 12.68
C ASP A 415 21.86 -8.87 14.03
N LEU A 416 22.25 -10.14 14.16
CA LEU A 416 22.73 -10.67 15.45
C LEU A 416 24.17 -10.25 15.73
N ALA A 417 24.54 -10.25 17.00
CA ALA A 417 25.93 -10.12 17.45
C ALA A 417 26.82 -11.23 16.86
N GLY A 418 28.13 -11.00 16.88
CA GLY A 418 29.14 -11.97 16.44
C GLY A 418 29.01 -13.32 17.15
N SER A 419 29.07 -14.41 16.39
CA SER A 419 29.00 -15.78 16.91
C SER A 419 30.35 -16.34 17.37
N GLU A 420 31.43 -15.59 17.17
CA GLU A 420 32.79 -16.02 17.53
C GLU A 420 32.91 -16.32 19.02
N ARG A 421 33.60 -17.41 19.34
CA ARG A 421 33.89 -17.76 20.73
C ARG A 421 35.06 -16.95 21.23
N VAL A 422 34.95 -16.45 22.46
CA VAL A 422 36.11 -15.90 23.15
C VAL A 422 36.96 -17.06 23.64
N THR A 423 37.95 -17.44 22.83
CA THR A 423 38.98 -18.40 23.20
C THR A 423 39.89 -17.78 24.23
N HIS A 424 39.74 -18.15 25.51
CA HIS A 424 40.66 -17.91 26.64
C HIS A 424 41.55 -16.66 26.55
N SER A 425 40.98 -15.50 26.21
CA SER A 425 41.71 -14.24 26.34
C SER A 425 41.82 -13.93 27.83
N HIS A 426 43.00 -13.54 28.29
CA HIS A 426 43.35 -13.14 29.67
C HIS A 426 42.60 -11.89 30.18
N VAL A 427 41.38 -11.68 29.73
CA VAL A 427 40.50 -10.58 30.10
C VAL A 427 39.94 -10.95 31.47
N GLN A 428 40.23 -10.16 32.51
CA GLN A 428 39.61 -10.27 33.84
C GLN A 428 38.53 -9.18 34.00
N GLY A 429 37.52 -9.41 34.85
CA GLY A 429 36.52 -8.40 35.24
C GLY A 429 35.28 -8.31 34.34
N GLU A 430 34.63 -7.13 34.30
CA GLU A 430 33.32 -6.86 33.65
C GLU A 430 33.24 -7.29 32.18
N ARG A 431 34.36 -7.25 31.44
CA ARG A 431 34.43 -7.69 30.04
C ARG A 431 34.23 -9.20 29.85
N LEU A 432 34.53 -10.03 30.87
CA LEU A 432 34.21 -11.46 30.83
C LEU A 432 32.72 -11.71 31.00
N ASP A 433 32.06 -10.98 31.91
CA ASP A 433 30.62 -11.11 32.11
C ASP A 433 29.83 -10.58 30.91
N GLU A 434 30.26 -9.44 30.34
CA GLU A 434 29.77 -8.93 29.04
C GLU A 434 29.84 -10.02 27.94
N THR A 435 30.98 -10.67 27.81
CA THR A 435 31.21 -11.75 26.83
C THR A 435 30.31 -12.97 27.05
N LYS A 436 30.08 -13.36 28.31
CA LYS A 436 29.13 -14.44 28.64
C LYS A 436 27.71 -14.06 28.25
N HIS A 437 27.31 -12.81 28.43
CA HIS A 437 25.95 -12.36 28.15
C HIS A 437 25.62 -12.25 26.66
N ILE A 438 26.57 -11.84 25.81
CA ILE A 438 26.38 -11.85 24.35
C ILE A 438 26.16 -13.28 23.86
N ASN A 439 27.03 -14.19 24.29
CA ASN A 439 26.92 -15.61 23.96
C ASN A 439 25.69 -16.27 24.57
N ARG A 440 25.17 -15.77 25.69
CA ARG A 440 23.95 -16.29 26.32
C ARG A 440 22.76 -16.22 25.36
N SER A 441 22.49 -15.07 24.76
CA SER A 441 21.37 -14.90 23.82
C SER A 441 21.46 -15.86 22.62
N LEU A 442 22.65 -16.04 22.04
CA LEU A 442 22.91 -16.99 20.94
C LEU A 442 22.82 -18.46 21.39
N SER A 443 23.25 -18.76 22.62
CA SER A 443 23.10 -20.09 23.23
C SER A 443 21.63 -20.42 23.47
N CYS A 444 20.85 -19.47 23.99
CA CYS A 444 19.41 -19.62 24.16
C CYS A 444 18.69 -19.81 22.81
N LEU A 445 19.14 -19.13 21.75
CA LEU A 445 18.63 -19.38 20.40
C LEU A 445 18.94 -20.81 19.93
N ALA A 446 20.16 -21.30 20.19
CA ALA A 446 20.53 -22.69 19.91
C ALA A 446 19.69 -23.69 20.73
N ASP A 447 19.38 -23.40 22.00
CA ASP A 447 18.52 -24.21 22.85
C ASP A 447 17.08 -24.25 22.33
N VAL A 448 16.54 -23.11 21.89
CA VAL A 448 15.23 -23.03 21.24
C VAL A 448 15.20 -23.89 19.97
N PHE A 449 16.22 -23.78 19.12
CA PHE A 449 16.35 -24.59 17.91
C PHE A 449 16.46 -26.09 18.21
N SER A 450 17.24 -26.47 19.22
CA SER A 450 17.35 -27.85 19.68
C SER A 450 16.01 -28.39 20.21
N ALA A 451 15.31 -27.59 21.02
CA ALA A 451 14.00 -27.96 21.56
C ALA A 451 12.94 -28.11 20.46
N LEU A 452 12.95 -27.21 19.46
CA LEU A 452 12.07 -27.27 18.29
C LEU A 452 12.34 -28.49 17.42
N ARG A 453 13.61 -28.77 17.11
CA ARG A 453 14.02 -29.96 16.36
C ARG A 453 13.54 -31.24 17.02
N ASN A 454 13.72 -31.32 18.34
CA ASN A 454 13.35 -32.49 19.14
C ASN A 454 11.86 -32.52 19.50
N GLN A 455 11.05 -31.59 18.96
CA GLN A 455 9.61 -31.47 19.20
C GLN A 455 9.25 -31.48 20.70
N GLN A 456 10.07 -30.84 21.53
CA GLN A 456 9.85 -30.77 22.97
C GLN A 456 8.55 -30.03 23.28
N ALA A 457 7.83 -30.47 24.32
CA ALA A 457 6.58 -29.84 24.74
C ALA A 457 6.79 -28.39 25.21
N HIS A 458 7.89 -28.13 25.92
CA HIS A 458 8.27 -26.81 26.38
C HIS A 458 9.48 -26.30 25.57
N ILE A 459 9.30 -25.15 24.91
CA ILE A 459 10.37 -24.47 24.19
C ILE A 459 10.84 -23.25 25.01
N PRO A 460 12.13 -23.11 25.33
CA PRO A 460 12.65 -22.14 26.29
C PRO A 460 12.79 -20.70 25.73
N TYR A 461 11.77 -20.17 25.06
CA TYR A 461 11.81 -18.83 24.46
C TYR A 461 12.10 -17.70 25.46
N ARG A 462 11.72 -17.88 26.72
CA ARG A 462 11.87 -16.87 27.78
C ARG A 462 13.29 -16.75 28.34
N ASN A 463 14.21 -17.64 27.96
CA ASN A 463 15.57 -17.66 28.52
C ASN A 463 16.44 -16.46 28.08
N SER A 464 16.07 -15.82 26.97
CA SER A 464 16.65 -14.55 26.50
C SER A 464 15.58 -13.60 25.95
N ARG A 465 15.85 -12.29 25.97
CA ARG A 465 14.98 -11.28 25.35
C ARG A 465 14.86 -11.44 23.84
N LEU A 466 15.96 -11.82 23.17
CA LEU A 466 16.00 -12.08 21.73
C LEU A 466 15.03 -13.20 21.35
N THR A 467 15.18 -14.38 21.97
CA THR A 467 14.31 -15.53 21.68
C THR A 467 12.85 -15.27 22.05
N PHE A 468 12.60 -14.46 23.07
CA PHE A 468 11.24 -14.12 23.47
C PHE A 468 10.58 -13.20 22.43
N LEU A 469 11.28 -12.16 21.98
CA LEU A 469 10.80 -11.25 20.93
C LEU A 469 10.58 -11.95 19.59
N LEU A 470 11.43 -12.91 19.23
CA LEU A 470 11.30 -13.69 17.99
C LEU A 470 10.30 -14.85 18.09
N ARG A 471 9.74 -15.14 19.28
CA ARG A 471 8.82 -16.27 19.51
C ARG A 471 7.66 -16.32 18.51
N PRO A 472 6.95 -15.22 18.18
CA PRO A 472 5.83 -15.29 17.25
C PRO A 472 6.22 -15.87 15.88
N ALA A 473 7.40 -15.46 15.36
CA ALA A 473 7.90 -15.91 14.07
C ALA A 473 8.61 -17.29 14.12
N LEU A 474 9.16 -17.67 15.27
CA LEU A 474 9.77 -19.00 15.50
C LEU A 474 8.79 -20.05 16.02
N SER A 475 7.49 -19.72 16.07
CA SER A 475 6.42 -20.63 16.50
C SER A 475 5.92 -21.51 15.33
N LYS A 476 5.04 -22.48 15.62
CA LYS A 476 4.48 -23.39 14.61
C LYS A 476 3.76 -22.69 13.45
N ALA A 477 3.20 -21.51 13.71
CA ALA A 477 2.49 -20.69 12.72
C ALA A 477 3.39 -19.64 12.06
N GLY A 478 4.59 -19.41 12.60
CA GLY A 478 5.53 -18.43 12.08
C GLY A 478 6.31 -18.93 10.87
N LYS A 479 6.95 -17.99 10.19
CA LYS A 479 7.86 -18.25 9.07
C LYS A 479 9.22 -17.67 9.38
N ALA A 480 10.28 -18.40 9.10
CA ALA A 480 11.62 -18.00 9.47
C ALA A 480 12.62 -18.29 8.35
N MET A 481 13.54 -17.37 8.13
CA MET A 481 14.72 -17.58 7.32
C MET A 481 15.96 -17.24 8.15
N LEU A 482 16.84 -18.22 8.33
CA LEU A 482 18.16 -18.04 8.89
C LEU A 482 19.16 -17.90 7.74
N ILE A 483 19.85 -16.77 7.67
CA ILE A 483 20.95 -16.53 6.76
C ILE A 483 22.24 -16.72 7.56
N VAL A 484 22.99 -17.78 7.28
CA VAL A 484 24.30 -18.01 7.89
C VAL A 484 25.39 -17.37 7.05
N HIS A 485 26.10 -16.42 7.63
CA HIS A 485 27.16 -15.64 6.99
C HIS A 485 28.52 -16.21 7.35
N VAL A 486 29.28 -16.59 6.33
CA VAL A 486 30.60 -17.18 6.52
C VAL A 486 31.65 -16.51 5.65
N SER A 487 32.89 -16.67 6.08
CA SER A 487 34.06 -16.17 5.39
C SER A 487 34.70 -17.25 4.53
N PRO A 488 35.22 -16.92 3.35
CA PRO A 488 36.01 -17.86 2.55
C PRO A 488 37.46 -18.02 3.06
N GLU A 489 37.90 -17.21 4.03
CA GLU A 489 39.29 -17.12 4.45
C GLU A 489 39.73 -18.31 5.32
N GLU A 490 40.92 -18.86 5.02
CA GLU A 490 41.44 -20.04 5.71
C GLU A 490 41.68 -19.80 7.21
N HIS A 491 42.16 -18.62 7.61
CA HIS A 491 42.37 -18.27 9.01
C HIS A 491 41.07 -18.12 9.82
N GLU A 492 39.92 -17.96 9.14
CA GLU A 492 38.57 -17.88 9.75
C GLU A 492 37.80 -19.21 9.60
N LEU A 493 38.46 -20.28 9.13
CA LEU A 493 37.83 -21.55 8.82
C LEU A 493 37.19 -22.23 10.05
N SER A 494 37.81 -22.11 11.22
CA SER A 494 37.29 -22.68 12.47
C SER A 494 35.92 -22.09 12.84
N GLU A 495 35.76 -20.78 12.71
CA GLU A 495 34.50 -20.07 12.96
C GLU A 495 33.49 -20.31 11.83
N THR A 496 33.96 -20.44 10.60
CA THR A 496 33.14 -20.84 9.45
C THR A 496 32.53 -22.22 9.68
N ILE A 497 33.30 -23.23 10.09
CA ILE A 497 32.80 -24.58 10.40
C ILE A 497 31.76 -24.53 11.53
N GLN A 498 31.99 -23.75 12.58
CA GLN A 498 31.03 -23.61 13.69
C GLN A 498 29.70 -23.00 13.22
N THR A 499 29.78 -21.98 12.38
CA THR A 499 28.63 -21.29 11.80
C THR A 499 27.83 -22.21 10.87
N LEU A 500 28.52 -22.96 10.00
CA LEU A 500 27.89 -23.95 9.13
C LEU A 500 27.20 -25.07 9.92
N ARG A 501 27.85 -25.57 11.00
CA ARG A 501 27.23 -26.55 11.91
C ARG A 501 25.98 -26.00 12.59
N PHE A 502 25.97 -24.73 12.99
CA PHE A 502 24.79 -24.10 13.56
C PHE A 502 23.64 -24.05 12.54
N GLY A 503 23.92 -23.58 11.33
CA GLY A 503 22.92 -23.52 10.27
C GLY A 503 22.38 -24.90 9.89
N GLN A 504 23.22 -25.92 9.77
CA GLN A 504 22.78 -27.28 9.47
C GLN A 504 21.85 -27.84 10.57
N ARG A 505 22.16 -27.60 11.86
CA ARG A 505 21.25 -27.99 12.96
C ARG A 505 19.90 -27.27 12.89
N ALA A 506 19.89 -26.02 12.43
CA ALA A 506 18.66 -25.24 12.27
C ALA A 506 17.83 -25.71 11.07
N ARG A 507 18.47 -26.16 9.98
CA ARG A 507 17.78 -26.66 8.78
C ARG A 507 16.93 -27.89 9.07
N ASP A 508 17.39 -28.74 9.97
CA ASP A 508 16.68 -29.96 10.38
C ASP A 508 15.39 -29.69 11.22
N ILE A 509 15.03 -28.42 11.46
CA ILE A 509 13.86 -28.06 12.26
C ILE A 509 12.62 -27.94 11.39
N GLU A 510 11.59 -28.72 11.74
CA GLU A 510 10.25 -28.54 11.21
C GLU A 510 9.38 -27.78 12.21
N LEU A 511 9.14 -26.48 11.99
CA LEU A 511 8.22 -25.71 12.84
C LEU A 511 6.78 -26.24 12.74
N ARG A 512 6.41 -26.81 11.59
CA ARG A 512 5.14 -27.51 11.36
C ARG A 512 5.42 -28.81 10.60
N PRO A 513 4.91 -29.95 11.07
CA PRO A 513 5.08 -31.21 10.36
C PRO A 513 4.36 -31.11 9.01
N THR A 514 5.11 -31.27 7.92
CA THR A 514 4.57 -31.31 6.56
C THR A 514 4.35 -32.76 6.16
N LYS A 515 3.29 -33.05 5.39
CA LYS A 515 3.11 -34.39 4.83
C LYS A 515 4.23 -34.60 3.81
N SER A 516 5.20 -35.45 4.15
CA SER A 516 6.43 -35.63 3.36
C SER A 516 6.11 -35.98 1.91
N GLN A 517 6.43 -35.07 1.00
CA GLN A 517 6.62 -35.38 -0.41
C GLN A 517 8.06 -35.00 -0.69
N GLY A 518 8.94 -35.98 -0.53
CA GLY A 518 10.39 -35.81 -0.61
C GLY A 518 10.87 -35.39 -2.00
N ASN A 519 12.18 -35.13 -2.09
CA ASN A 519 12.99 -34.76 -3.26
C ASN A 519 12.88 -35.73 -4.46
N SER A 520 11.68 -35.99 -4.98
CA SER A 520 11.44 -36.71 -6.22
C SER A 520 11.49 -35.75 -7.39
N LEU A 521 11.87 -36.26 -8.57
CA LEU A 521 11.79 -35.52 -9.84
C LEU A 521 10.37 -34.95 -10.09
N PHE A 522 9.35 -35.67 -9.60
CA PHE A 522 7.95 -35.25 -9.63
C PHE A 522 7.71 -34.00 -8.77
N GLY A 523 8.27 -33.95 -7.55
CA GLY A 523 8.22 -32.76 -6.71
C GLY A 523 8.95 -31.55 -7.30
N GLN A 524 10.02 -31.76 -8.09
CA GLN A 524 10.70 -30.68 -8.81
C GLN A 524 9.86 -30.11 -9.97
N LEU A 525 9.18 -30.98 -10.73
CA LEU A 525 8.25 -30.55 -11.79
C LEU A 525 7.02 -29.84 -11.22
N GLU A 526 6.48 -30.34 -10.11
CA GLU A 526 5.39 -29.70 -9.37
C GLU A 526 5.82 -28.33 -8.81
N ARG A 527 7.06 -28.19 -8.36
CA ARG A 527 7.64 -26.89 -7.94
C ARG A 527 7.67 -25.88 -9.08
N LEU A 528 8.06 -26.29 -10.29
CA LEU A 528 8.12 -25.41 -11.46
C LEU A 528 6.73 -25.03 -11.95
N SER A 529 5.76 -25.96 -11.92
CA SER A 529 4.38 -25.66 -12.29
C SER A 529 3.72 -24.71 -11.29
N LEU A 530 3.88 -24.95 -9.99
CA LEU A 530 3.37 -24.08 -8.93
C LEU A 530 3.98 -22.67 -8.99
N LYS A 531 5.29 -22.56 -9.26
CA LYS A 531 5.93 -21.25 -9.46
C LYS A 531 5.34 -20.50 -10.65
N ARG A 532 5.16 -21.16 -11.81
CA ARG A 532 4.53 -20.52 -12.98
C ARG A 532 3.10 -20.06 -12.69
N GLN A 533 2.31 -20.92 -12.03
CA GLN A 533 0.94 -20.61 -11.65
C GLN A 533 0.90 -19.42 -10.69
N TYR A 534 1.78 -19.39 -9.68
CA TYR A 534 1.93 -18.26 -8.78
C TYR A 534 2.24 -16.96 -9.53
N PHE A 535 3.27 -16.93 -10.39
CA PHE A 535 3.62 -15.72 -11.16
C PHE A 535 2.47 -15.21 -12.04
N SER A 536 1.72 -16.14 -12.67
CA SER A 536 0.56 -15.78 -13.49
C SER A 536 -0.56 -15.14 -12.66
N ILE A 537 -0.88 -15.70 -11.50
CA ILE A 537 -1.98 -15.23 -10.66
C ILE A 537 -1.57 -13.97 -9.88
N ASP A 538 -0.31 -13.84 -9.46
CA ASP A 538 0.23 -12.62 -8.83
C ASP A 538 0.17 -11.43 -9.81
N SER A 539 0.55 -11.65 -11.07
CA SER A 539 0.42 -10.65 -12.14
C SER A 539 -1.04 -10.21 -12.35
N SER A 540 -1.97 -11.18 -12.41
CA SER A 540 -3.41 -10.91 -12.51
C SER A 540 -3.97 -10.19 -11.29
N SER A 541 -3.49 -10.52 -10.08
CA SER A 541 -3.90 -9.86 -8.85
C SER A 541 -3.46 -8.40 -8.81
N ILE A 542 -2.21 -8.10 -9.21
CA ILE A 542 -1.68 -6.74 -9.33
C ILE A 542 -2.49 -5.94 -10.36
N PHE A 543 -2.80 -6.53 -11.51
CA PHE A 543 -3.63 -5.90 -12.55
C PHE A 543 -5.02 -5.55 -12.04
N LEU A 544 -5.72 -6.49 -11.41
CA LEU A 544 -7.05 -6.28 -10.83
C LEU A 544 -7.02 -5.24 -9.69
N ARG A 545 -6.00 -5.24 -8.83
CA ARG A 545 -5.84 -4.20 -7.79
C ARG A 545 -5.76 -2.80 -8.40
N ARG A 546 -5.01 -2.63 -9.49
CA ARG A 546 -4.90 -1.34 -10.18
C ARG A 546 -6.23 -0.90 -10.80
N GLN A 547 -6.95 -1.81 -11.45
CA GLN A 547 -8.28 -1.50 -12.00
C GLN A 547 -9.27 -1.09 -10.90
N ILE A 548 -9.29 -1.80 -9.76
CA ILE A 548 -10.12 -1.45 -8.61
C ILE A 548 -9.76 -0.08 -8.05
N SER A 549 -8.47 0.26 -7.96
CA SER A 549 -8.00 1.57 -7.50
C SER A 549 -8.50 2.71 -8.43
N LEU A 550 -8.36 2.53 -9.75
CA LEU A 550 -8.86 3.47 -10.75
C LEU A 550 -10.39 3.67 -10.65
N LEU A 551 -11.15 2.58 -10.52
CA LEU A 551 -12.61 2.66 -10.36
C LEU A 551 -13.01 3.34 -9.04
N ARG A 552 -12.27 3.09 -7.93
CA ARG A 552 -12.51 3.78 -6.64
C ARG A 552 -12.32 5.28 -6.78
N GLN A 553 -11.28 5.71 -7.49
CA GLN A 553 -11.01 7.13 -7.74
C GLN A 553 -12.14 7.76 -8.57
N GLN A 554 -12.54 7.11 -9.67
CA GLN A 554 -13.66 7.56 -10.51
C GLN A 554 -14.98 7.68 -9.73
N LEU A 555 -15.29 6.70 -8.86
CA LEU A 555 -16.48 6.72 -8.01
C LEU A 555 -16.43 7.83 -6.95
N ALA A 556 -15.25 8.11 -6.38
CA ALA A 556 -15.05 9.19 -5.43
C ALA A 556 -15.25 10.57 -6.08
N ASP A 557 -14.78 10.74 -7.31
CA ASP A 557 -14.93 11.97 -8.07
C ASP A 557 -16.40 12.23 -8.46
N GLU A 558 -17.13 11.20 -8.90
CA GLU A 558 -18.58 11.27 -9.14
C GLU A 558 -19.37 11.63 -7.87
N ARG A 559 -18.96 11.12 -6.70
CA ARG A 559 -19.58 11.49 -5.41
C ARG A 559 -19.31 12.93 -5.00
N ARG A 560 -18.11 13.46 -5.29
CA ARG A 560 -17.76 14.86 -5.02
C ARG A 560 -18.58 15.81 -5.90
N ARG A 561 -18.86 15.44 -7.15
CA ARG A 561 -19.70 16.21 -8.08
C ARG A 561 -21.19 16.26 -7.71
N ARG A 562 -21.66 15.38 -6.81
CA ARG A 562 -23.04 15.35 -6.31
C ARG A 562 -23.29 16.20 -5.06
N LYS A 563 -22.24 16.59 -4.34
CA LYS A 563 -22.31 17.51 -3.20
C LYS A 563 -22.11 18.92 -3.72
#